data_AF-A0A1Q7Y1E2-F1
#
_entry.id   AF-A0A1Q7Y1E2-F1
#
_cell.length_a   1.000
_cell.length_b   1.000
_cell.length_c   1.000
_cell.angle_alpha   90.00
_cell.angle_beta   90.00
_cell.angle_gamma   90.00
#
_symmetry.space_group_name_H-M   'P 1'
#
loop_
_entity.id
_entity.type
_entity.pdbx_description
1 polymer ?
#
loop_
_entity_poly.entity_id
_entity_poly.type
_entity_poly.pdbx_seq_one_letter_code
_entity_poly.pdbx_strand_id
1 'polypeptide(L)'
;MPWTKYIKTMLRRQVYRFELRPSGQQLRNLRQFAGSCRFVYNQALALNTARYNKKRLGYAGLYGLLLNWKKEHPFLSEVPAQALQPALKNLERAYTNFFLKRSEFPKFRKKGQRESFRVPQGFEVDNGNQTAENRSAALPQIAGGVGCS
;
A
#
# COMPACT_ATOMS: atom_id res chain seq x y z
N MET A 1 -28.33 -34.40 -28.89
CA MET A 1 -28.18 -33.41 -27.80
C MET A 1 -26.70 -33.01 -27.73
N PRO A 2 -26.32 -31.78 -28.11
CA PRO A 2 -24.91 -31.41 -28.20
C PRO A 2 -24.39 -30.86 -26.86
N TRP A 3 -23.32 -31.47 -26.37
CA TRP A 3 -22.54 -31.04 -25.22
C TRP A 3 -21.66 -29.84 -25.62
N THR A 4 -22.21 -28.63 -25.59
CA THR A 4 -21.43 -27.41 -25.80
C THR A 4 -20.60 -27.07 -24.56
N LYS A 5 -19.39 -27.64 -24.54
CA LYS A 5 -18.11 -26.93 -24.28
C LYS A 5 -18.12 -25.91 -23.13
N TYR A 6 -18.08 -26.39 -21.88
CA TYR A 6 -17.56 -25.61 -20.75
C TYR A 6 -16.02 -25.52 -20.86
N ILE A 7 -15.52 -24.61 -21.69
CA ILE A 7 -14.09 -24.25 -21.64
C ILE A 7 -13.93 -23.29 -20.46
N LYS A 8 -13.56 -23.81 -19.30
CA LYS A 8 -13.06 -23.00 -18.18
C LYS A 8 -11.73 -22.41 -18.63
N THR A 9 -11.73 -21.18 -19.12
CA THR A 9 -10.52 -20.45 -19.50
C THR A 9 -9.56 -20.45 -18.30
N MET A 10 -8.44 -21.16 -18.42
CA MET A 10 -7.45 -21.25 -17.34
C MET A 10 -6.71 -19.91 -17.24
N LEU A 11 -7.05 -19.11 -16.22
CA LEU A 11 -6.35 -17.87 -15.94
C LEU A 11 -4.96 -18.18 -15.32
N ARG A 12 -3.90 -18.15 -16.12
CA ARG A 12 -2.52 -18.29 -15.63
C ARG A 12 -2.07 -16.96 -15.01
N ARG A 13 -1.89 -16.93 -13.69
CA ARG A 13 -1.28 -15.77 -13.01
C ARG A 13 0.23 -15.76 -13.29
N GLN A 14 0.72 -14.69 -13.89
CA GLN A 14 2.14 -14.45 -14.11
C GLN A 14 2.62 -13.31 -13.21
N VAL A 15 3.87 -13.38 -12.76
CA VAL A 15 4.52 -12.34 -11.98
C VAL A 15 5.78 -11.92 -12.72
N TYR A 16 5.89 -10.63 -12.99
CA TYR A 16 7.05 -10.04 -13.65
C TYR A 16 7.85 -9.23 -12.62
N ARG A 17 9.17 -9.23 -12.77
CA ARG A 17 10.09 -8.44 -11.94
C ARG A 17 10.94 -7.56 -12.85
N PHE A 18 10.88 -6.26 -12.61
CA PHE A 18 11.63 -5.26 -13.36
C PHE A 18 12.48 -4.43 -12.40
N GLU A 19 13.62 -3.97 -12.89
CA GLU A 19 14.40 -2.93 -12.23
C GLU A 19 13.91 -1.56 -12.71
N LEU A 20 13.59 -0.68 -11.77
CA LEU A 20 13.20 0.70 -12.08
C LEU A 20 14.45 1.57 -12.17
N ARG A 21 14.53 2.42 -13.21
CA ARG A 21 15.53 3.50 -13.31
C ARG A 21 14.85 4.87 -13.10
N PRO A 22 14.52 5.24 -11.86
CA PRO A 22 13.80 6.47 -11.58
C PRO A 22 14.71 7.71 -11.75
N SER A 23 14.12 8.81 -12.21
CA SER A 23 14.75 10.13 -12.13
C SER A 23 14.94 10.58 -10.68
N GLY A 24 15.75 11.63 -10.45
CA GLY A 24 15.98 12.17 -9.12
C GLY A 24 14.68 12.57 -8.39
N GLN A 25 13.71 13.16 -9.11
CA GLN A 25 12.40 13.51 -8.54
C GLN A 25 11.56 12.27 -8.22
N GLN A 26 11.54 11.27 -9.11
CA GLN A 26 10.83 10.02 -8.86
C GLN A 26 11.39 9.33 -7.62
N LEU A 27 12.72 9.29 -7.46
CA LEU A 27 13.38 8.71 -6.29
C LEU A 27 12.99 9.43 -4.99
N ARG A 28 12.89 10.77 -5.01
CA ARG A 28 12.39 11.55 -3.87
C ARG A 28 10.97 11.14 -3.49
N ASN A 29 10.08 11.03 -4.48
CA ASN A 29 8.68 10.65 -4.26
C ASN A 29 8.57 9.21 -3.71
N LEU A 30 9.33 8.26 -4.26
CA LEU A 30 9.37 6.87 -3.77
C LEU A 30 9.82 6.80 -2.30
N ARG A 31 10.85 7.57 -1.94
CA ARG A 31 11.34 7.67 -0.55
C ARG A 31 10.30 8.29 0.38
N GLN A 32 9.60 9.32 -0.08
CA GLN A 32 8.50 9.94 0.67
C GLN A 32 7.36 8.95 0.88
N PHE A 33 6.98 8.18 -0.14
CA PHE A 33 5.92 7.18 -0.05
C PHE A 33 6.27 6.08 0.96
N ALA A 34 7.50 5.56 0.90
CA ALA A 34 8.00 4.59 1.88
C ALA A 34 7.99 5.17 3.31
N GLY A 35 8.41 6.44 3.46
CA GLY A 35 8.38 7.17 4.72
C GLY A 35 6.96 7.31 5.30
N SER A 36 6.01 7.73 4.48
CA SER A 36 4.60 7.88 4.87
C SER A 36 3.96 6.54 5.24
N CYS A 37 4.24 5.46 4.49
CA CYS A 37 3.78 4.12 4.84
C CYS A 37 4.34 3.65 6.19
N ARG A 38 5.64 3.92 6.45
CA ARG A 38 6.28 3.61 7.73
C ARG A 38 5.62 4.39 8.88
N PHE A 39 5.36 5.67 8.68
CA PHE A 39 4.69 6.52 9.66
C PHE A 39 3.31 5.97 10.02
N VAL A 40 2.46 5.72 9.03
CA VAL A 40 1.09 5.21 9.25
C VAL A 40 1.11 3.86 9.97
N TYR A 41 2.02 2.95 9.62
CA TYR A 41 2.18 1.67 10.32
C TYR A 41 2.54 1.88 11.80
N ASN A 42 3.54 2.73 12.06
CA ASN A 42 4.02 2.98 13.42
C ASN A 42 2.97 3.69 14.27
N GLN A 43 2.26 4.67 13.72
CA GLN A 43 1.19 5.38 14.41
C GLN A 43 0.04 4.44 14.79
N ALA A 44 -0.36 3.56 13.86
CA ALA A 44 -1.38 2.55 14.12
C ALA A 44 -0.94 1.48 15.14
N LEU A 45 0.35 1.11 15.15
CA LEU A 45 0.91 0.22 16.15
C LEU A 45 0.91 0.89 17.53
N ALA A 46 1.43 2.12 17.64
CA ALA A 46 1.47 2.89 18.87
C ALA A 46 0.08 3.05 19.49
N LEU A 47 -0.92 3.40 18.68
CA LEU A 47 -2.31 3.54 19.12
C LEU A 47 -2.86 2.23 19.69
N ASN A 48 -2.63 1.11 19.01
CA ASN A 48 -3.11 -0.19 19.48
C ASN A 48 -2.36 -0.67 20.73
N THR A 49 -1.06 -0.38 20.83
CA THR A 49 -0.27 -0.66 22.03
C THR A 49 -0.75 0.17 23.22
N ALA A 50 -1.04 1.46 23.04
CA ALA A 50 -1.60 2.32 24.09
C ALA A 50 -3.00 1.86 24.55
N ARG A 51 -3.73 1.18 23.65
CA ARG A 51 -5.05 0.59 23.93
C ARG A 51 -4.96 -0.84 24.47
N TYR A 52 -3.83 -1.30 25.01
CA TYR A 52 -3.62 -2.69 25.44
C TYR A 52 -4.78 -3.29 26.26
N ASN A 53 -5.34 -2.52 27.22
CA ASN A 53 -6.46 -2.95 28.07
C ASN A 53 -7.86 -2.81 27.42
N LYS A 54 -7.93 -2.32 26.18
CA LYS A 54 -9.17 -2.05 25.43
C LYS A 54 -9.18 -2.89 24.15
N LYS A 55 -10.34 -2.98 23.52
CA LYS A 55 -10.45 -3.63 22.19
C LYS A 55 -9.54 -2.91 21.19
N ARG A 56 -8.64 -3.68 20.56
CA ARG A 56 -7.78 -3.24 19.46
C ARG A 56 -8.61 -2.75 18.29
N LEU A 57 -8.13 -1.72 17.60
CA LEU A 57 -8.74 -1.28 16.34
C LEU A 57 -8.27 -2.19 15.20
N GLY A 58 -9.23 -2.81 14.52
CA GLY A 58 -9.02 -3.51 13.25
C GLY A 58 -8.80 -2.54 12.08
N TYR A 59 -8.65 -3.08 10.87
CA TYR A 59 -8.40 -2.25 9.68
C TYR A 59 -9.44 -1.14 9.47
N ALA A 60 -10.74 -1.42 9.59
CA ALA A 60 -11.79 -0.44 9.39
C ALA A 60 -11.68 0.77 10.35
N GLY A 61 -11.40 0.51 11.64
CA GLY A 61 -11.21 1.57 12.63
C GLY A 61 -9.96 2.41 12.37
N LEU A 62 -8.86 1.76 11.99
CA LEU A 62 -7.62 2.46 11.63
C LEU A 62 -7.76 3.25 10.32
N TYR A 63 -8.55 2.76 9.37
CA TYR A 63 -8.83 3.46 8.12
C TYR A 63 -9.62 4.75 8.35
N GLY A 64 -10.61 4.73 9.25
CA GLY A 64 -11.32 5.95 9.66
C GLY A 64 -10.38 7.01 10.25
N LEU A 65 -9.42 6.59 11.07
CA LEU A 65 -8.41 7.49 11.66
C LEU A 65 -7.39 8.02 10.65
N LEU A 66 -7.16 7.30 9.55
CA LEU A 66 -6.23 7.74 8.51
C LEU A 66 -6.62 9.11 7.95
N LEU A 67 -7.92 9.41 7.86
CA LEU A 67 -8.39 10.72 7.41
C LEU A 67 -7.96 11.84 8.37
N ASN A 68 -8.03 11.59 9.68
CA ASN A 68 -7.59 12.56 10.69
C ASN A 68 -6.07 12.75 10.65
N TRP A 69 -5.30 11.66 10.53
CA TRP A 69 -3.85 11.77 10.39
C TRP A 69 -3.44 12.54 9.13
N LYS A 70 -4.19 12.42 8.02
CA LYS A 70 -3.93 13.22 6.81
C LYS A 70 -4.17 14.72 7.01
N LYS A 71 -5.08 15.11 7.94
CA LYS A 71 -5.31 16.51 8.32
C LYS A 71 -4.22 17.01 9.26
N GLU A 72 -3.80 16.20 10.23
CA GLU A 72 -2.74 16.54 11.20
C GLU A 72 -1.34 16.57 10.56
N HIS A 73 -1.13 15.76 9.53
CA HIS A 73 0.17 15.57 8.89
C HIS A 73 0.08 15.79 7.37
N PRO A 74 0.31 17.03 6.89
CA PRO A 74 0.16 17.39 5.48
C PRO A 74 0.94 16.51 4.51
N PHE A 75 2.13 16.04 4.88
CA PHE A 75 2.96 15.15 4.06
C PHE A 75 2.30 13.80 3.73
N LEU A 76 1.27 13.38 4.48
CA LEU A 76 0.48 12.18 4.16
C LEU A 76 -0.54 12.43 3.05
N SER A 77 -0.95 13.68 2.84
CA SER A 77 -1.87 14.08 1.78
C SER A 77 -1.21 14.11 0.41
N GLU A 78 0.11 14.32 0.37
CA GLU A 78 0.94 14.21 -0.84
C GLU A 78 1.09 12.76 -1.35
N VAL A 79 0.71 11.77 -0.54
CA VAL A 79 0.80 10.35 -0.89
C VAL A 79 -0.60 9.80 -1.20
N PRO A 80 -0.76 9.04 -2.31
CA PRO A 80 -2.04 8.41 -2.62
C PRO A 80 -2.48 7.47 -1.51
N ALA A 81 -3.76 7.56 -1.13
CA ALA A 81 -4.32 6.73 -0.05
C ALA A 81 -4.16 5.23 -0.34
N GLN A 82 -4.16 4.84 -1.62
CA GLN A 82 -3.91 3.47 -2.08
C GLN A 82 -2.55 2.92 -1.66
N ALA A 83 -1.53 3.77 -1.49
CA ALA A 83 -0.21 3.35 -0.99
C ALA A 83 -0.20 3.20 0.54
N LEU A 84 -1.00 3.99 1.27
CA LEU A 84 -1.08 3.96 2.73
C LEU A 84 -1.92 2.79 3.27
N GLN A 85 -2.99 2.41 2.56
CA GLN A 85 -3.88 1.30 2.95
C GLN A 85 -3.15 -0.05 3.15
N PRO A 86 -2.23 -0.48 2.26
CA PRO A 86 -1.40 -1.66 2.48
C PRO A 86 -0.59 -1.64 3.77
N ALA A 87 -0.16 -0.47 4.26
CA ALA A 87 0.57 -0.37 5.52
C ALA A 87 -0.31 -0.82 6.70
N LEU A 88 -1.58 -0.38 6.73
CA LEU A 88 -2.56 -0.81 7.74
C LEU A 88 -2.89 -2.30 7.61
N LYS A 89 -3.08 -2.81 6.39
CA LYS A 89 -3.32 -4.25 6.14
C LYS A 89 -2.13 -5.11 6.59
N ASN A 90 -0.90 -4.63 6.40
CA ASN A 90 0.29 -5.32 6.88
C ASN A 90 0.34 -5.38 8.41
N LEU A 91 -0.11 -4.33 9.11
CA LEU A 91 -0.23 -4.35 10.56
C LEU A 91 -1.28 -5.36 11.02
N GLU A 92 -2.45 -5.37 10.38
CA GLU A 92 -3.50 -6.34 10.67
C GLU A 92 -3.02 -7.77 10.50
N ARG A 93 -2.34 -8.07 9.37
CA ARG A 93 -1.73 -9.39 9.13
C ARG A 93 -0.68 -9.74 10.19
N ALA A 94 0.13 -8.78 10.64
CA ALA A 94 1.12 -9.02 11.69
C ALA A 94 0.43 -9.41 13.01
N TYR A 95 -0.66 -8.73 13.38
CA TYR A 95 -1.48 -9.13 14.52
C TYR A 95 -2.10 -10.51 14.34
N THR A 96 -2.70 -10.80 13.19
CA THR A 96 -3.27 -12.12 12.90
C THR A 96 -2.22 -13.22 13.06
N ASN A 97 -1.02 -13.04 12.49
CA ASN A 97 0.06 -14.01 12.63
C ASN A 97 0.54 -14.17 14.09
N PHE A 98 0.58 -13.08 14.86
CA PHE A 98 0.91 -13.12 16.28
C PHE A 98 -0.12 -13.94 17.08
N PHE A 99 -1.41 -13.69 16.89
CA PHE A 99 -2.47 -14.45 17.57
C PHE A 99 -2.51 -15.91 17.15
N LEU A 100 -2.15 -16.22 15.89
CA LEU A 100 -1.97 -17.60 15.40
C LEU A 100 -0.64 -18.24 15.84
N LYS A 101 0.17 -17.56 16.68
CA LYS A 101 1.49 -18.01 17.14
C LYS A 101 2.47 -18.35 16.01
N ARG A 102 2.31 -17.70 14.85
CA ARG A 102 3.19 -17.85 13.67
C ARG A 102 4.27 -16.77 13.59
N SER A 103 4.16 -15.73 14.40
CA SER A 103 5.16 -14.66 14.50
C SER A 103 5.16 -14.04 15.88
N GLU A 104 6.23 -13.33 16.20
CA GLU A 104 6.30 -12.47 17.39
C GLU A 104 5.35 -11.26 17.29
N PHE A 105 5.22 -10.53 18.40
CA PHE A 105 4.46 -9.30 18.46
C PHE A 105 4.97 -8.27 17.43
N PRO A 106 4.07 -7.51 16.76
CA PRO A 106 4.48 -6.52 15.77
C PRO A 106 5.42 -5.45 16.37
N LYS A 107 6.54 -5.18 15.70
CA LYS A 107 7.54 -4.19 16.15
C LYS A 107 7.46 -2.93 15.28
N PHE A 108 7.86 -1.79 15.84
CA PHE A 108 7.99 -0.55 15.09
C PHE A 108 8.95 -0.72 13.91
N ARG A 109 8.57 -0.17 12.75
CA ARG A 109 9.39 -0.18 11.55
C ARG A 109 10.46 0.90 11.60
N LYS A 110 11.68 0.55 11.20
CA LYS A 110 12.84 1.44 11.13
C LYS A 110 13.09 1.89 9.68
N LYS A 111 13.70 3.06 9.50
CA LYS A 111 14.13 3.56 8.19
C LYS A 111 15.23 2.67 7.61
N GLY A 112 15.24 2.47 6.30
CA GLY A 112 16.23 1.63 5.61
C GLY A 112 16.05 0.12 5.80
N GLN A 113 15.05 -0.31 6.57
CA GLN A 113 14.73 -1.74 6.75
C GLN A 113 13.39 -2.05 6.08
N ARG A 114 13.40 -2.99 5.12
CA ARG A 114 12.20 -3.51 4.46
C ARG A 114 11.30 -2.40 3.91
N GLU A 115 11.91 -1.44 3.19
CA GLU A 115 11.20 -0.33 2.54
C GLU A 115 10.50 -0.84 1.26
N SER A 116 9.35 -1.47 1.48
CA SER A 116 8.47 -1.95 0.41
C SER A 116 7.08 -1.39 0.60
N PHE A 117 6.48 -0.91 -0.48
CA PHE A 117 5.08 -0.50 -0.54
C PHE A 117 4.43 -1.11 -1.78
N ARG A 118 3.09 -1.22 -1.76
CA ARG A 118 2.32 -1.76 -2.89
C ARG A 118 1.48 -0.64 -3.48
N VAL A 119 1.51 -0.53 -4.79
CA VAL A 119 0.63 0.37 -5.55
C VAL A 119 -0.13 -0.49 -6.55
N PRO A 120 -1.44 -0.72 -6.35
CA PRO A 120 -2.20 -1.65 -7.16
C PRO A 120 -2.58 -1.12 -8.56
N GLN A 121 -2.44 0.18 -8.82
CA GLN A 121 -2.90 0.84 -10.05
C GLN A 121 -1.86 1.83 -10.58
N GLY A 122 -1.84 2.05 -11.90
CA GLY A 122 -1.00 3.06 -12.55
C GLY A 122 0.30 2.55 -13.18
N PHE A 123 0.37 1.28 -13.57
CA PHE A 123 1.48 0.74 -14.35
C PHE A 123 0.96 0.04 -15.60
N GLU A 124 1.42 0.47 -16.77
CA GLU A 124 1.28 -0.28 -18.02
C GLU A 124 2.63 -0.98 -18.28
N VAL A 125 2.57 -2.27 -18.61
CA VAL A 125 3.74 -3.04 -19.02
C VAL A 125 3.66 -3.18 -20.53
N ASP A 126 4.54 -2.50 -21.25
CA ASP A 126 4.68 -2.70 -22.69
C ASP A 126 5.32 -4.08 -22.93
N ASN A 127 4.60 -4.98 -23.59
CA ASN A 127 5.04 -6.35 -23.85
C ASN A 127 6.03 -6.45 -25.03
N GLY A 128 6.28 -5.36 -25.76
CA GLY A 128 7.16 -5.33 -26.93
C GLY A 128 8.64 -5.07 -26.61
N ASN A 129 8.92 -4.36 -25.52
CA ASN A 129 10.27 -4.10 -25.04
C ASN A 129 10.35 -4.62 -23.61
N GLN A 130 11.41 -5.35 -23.26
CA GLN A 130 11.70 -5.79 -21.88
C GLN A 130 12.09 -4.62 -20.96
N THR A 131 11.58 -3.42 -21.26
CA THR A 131 11.79 -2.14 -20.63
C THR A 131 10.42 -1.63 -20.25
N ALA A 132 10.15 -1.49 -18.94
CA ALA A 132 9.03 -0.69 -18.48
C ALA A 132 9.34 0.79 -18.78
N GLU A 133 9.13 1.23 -20.02
CA GLU A 133 9.24 2.63 -20.36
C GLU A 133 8.07 3.38 -19.71
N ASN A 134 8.40 4.22 -18.73
CA ASN A 134 7.49 5.17 -18.11
C ASN A 134 7.14 6.31 -19.09
N ARG A 135 6.43 5.99 -20.17
CA ARG A 135 5.65 7.02 -20.86
C ARG A 135 4.42 7.26 -19.99
N SER A 136 4.54 8.24 -19.10
CA SER A 136 3.54 8.58 -18.08
C SER A 136 3.54 7.69 -16.82
N ALA A 137 4.68 7.58 -16.12
CA ALA A 137 4.59 7.47 -14.66
C ALA A 137 4.12 8.82 -14.08
N ALA A 138 2.88 9.19 -14.41
CA ALA A 138 2.07 9.86 -13.43
C ALA A 138 1.99 8.87 -12.26
N LEU A 139 2.82 9.09 -11.24
CA LEU A 139 2.31 8.91 -9.87
C LEU A 139 0.92 9.50 -9.91
N PRO A 140 -0.15 8.74 -9.57
CA PRO A 140 -1.50 9.18 -9.84
C PRO A 140 -1.64 10.59 -9.28
N GLN A 141 -1.70 11.58 -10.16
CA GLN A 141 -2.16 12.90 -9.80
C GLN A 141 -3.63 12.64 -9.53
N ILE A 142 -3.96 12.47 -8.26
CA ILE A 142 -5.34 12.50 -7.81
C ILE A 142 -5.74 13.95 -8.04
N ALA A 143 -6.28 14.22 -9.24
CA ALA A 143 -6.93 15.48 -9.52
C ALA A 143 -7.97 15.67 -8.42
N GLY A 144 -7.82 16.76 -7.66
CA GLY A 144 -8.83 17.23 -6.74
C GLY A 144 -10.05 17.64 -7.54
N GLY A 145 -10.95 16.68 -7.79
CA GLY A 145 -12.31 16.95 -8.25
C GLY A 145 -13.10 17.48 -7.07
N VAL A 146 -13.10 18.81 -6.90
CA VAL A 146 -14.08 19.52 -6.11
C VAL A 146 -15.38 19.44 -6.91
N GLY A 147 -16.17 18.40 -6.66
CA GLY A 147 -17.53 18.28 -7.16
C GLY A 147 -18.47 18.92 -6.14
N CYS A 148 -18.62 20.25 -6.22
CA CYS A 148 -19.82 20.91 -5.72
C CYS A 148 -20.99 20.47 -6.61
N SER A 149 -21.99 19.85 -6.02
CA SER A 149 -23.40 19.88 -6.42
C SER A 149 -24.23 19.50 -5.20
#